data_AF-A0ABD3QZY0-F1
#
_entry.id   AF-A0ABD3QZY0-F1
#
_cell.length_a   1.000
_cell.length_b   1.000
_cell.length_c   1.000
_cell.angle_alpha   90.00
_cell.angle_beta   90.00
_cell.angle_gamma   90.00
#
_symmetry.space_group_name_H-M   'P 1'
#
loop_
_entity.id
_entity.type
_entity.pdbx_description
1 polymer ?
#
loop_
_entity_poly.entity_id
_entity_poly.type
_entity_poly.pdbx_seq_one_letter_code
_entity_poly.pdbx_strand_id
1 'polypeptide(L)'
;MKFYCSTAALAALVLLSSSPPASSTPHQSAFTSLSACRVHATSSIFPSSQRRLLSSDVIDELPSDAALDNDASNPESILTNRNRLLALSSSLANNSPTGRFLSRPADKRKFQRAIQELEASSPVMGERERDMLVGDWMLVATANVLHSDLRRGREKKDGGWLFGYNKRSGLSFFRKENGLASTIQETIRKSVEVMQRIRTDGTSGVDGEVNRVDNVIEYTPIDTLRDILPKESPLSFLSEINVNPLKVKNSKVVLVHKAEVESVTPVLRTKIAWTSSILNVAGTSQFLDPEGADVLGTNNPLGEFLNVGSFDTPYVDNDMRVSRTPGPLFEQLRVFVRKGSNILDSDIIDDLAAELRVEEEMEVSQRASRSEERVKKVTNAAQSVGDAVASIGEDVRSVVEKDLEGVYRAMGDAMDDVVGRVQDVVEEDLQGVGEALDGMQKSLQGEGYEILDAVTNVTKAVSKIPQDVQKVVEEDVTTVGESVEDALDAMVRDVQDSVEEDLKKIDVSVKEVNEVLSGKDDEDEAEEIDVDEKKT
;
A
#
# COMPACT_ATOMS: atom_id res chain seq x y z
N MET A 1 -7.74 45.12 -18.61
CA MET A 1 -7.53 43.73 -18.13
C MET A 1 -8.67 43.38 -17.19
N LYS A 2 -9.57 42.47 -17.59
CA LYS A 2 -10.72 42.03 -16.78
C LYS A 2 -10.41 40.63 -16.25
N PHE A 3 -10.22 40.49 -14.94
CA PHE A 3 -10.16 39.20 -14.26
C PHE A 3 -11.57 38.80 -13.84
N TYR A 4 -12.08 37.70 -14.38
CA TYR A 4 -13.28 37.04 -13.86
C TYR A 4 -12.86 36.14 -12.70
N CYS A 5 -13.29 36.50 -11.49
CA CYS A 5 -13.06 35.75 -10.27
C CYS A 5 -14.03 34.56 -10.21
N SER A 6 -13.46 33.37 -10.07
CA SER A 6 -14.13 32.06 -10.04
C SER A 6 -14.76 31.78 -8.68
N THR A 7 -16.02 32.20 -8.48
CA THR A 7 -16.86 31.84 -7.32
C THR A 7 -18.23 31.28 -7.70
N ALA A 8 -18.38 30.78 -8.94
CA ALA A 8 -19.64 30.20 -9.45
C ALA A 8 -19.61 28.66 -9.60
N ALA A 9 -18.55 27.97 -9.18
CA ALA A 9 -18.34 26.56 -9.54
C ALA A 9 -19.02 25.52 -8.63
N LEU A 10 -19.63 25.89 -7.49
CA LEU A 10 -20.24 24.92 -6.57
C LEU A 10 -21.78 24.84 -6.65
N ALA A 11 -22.44 25.77 -7.34
CA ALA A 11 -23.89 25.71 -7.62
C ALA A 11 -24.20 25.01 -8.96
N ALA A 12 -23.19 24.77 -9.81
CA ALA A 12 -23.37 24.26 -11.16
C ALA A 12 -23.39 22.72 -11.30
N LEU A 13 -23.19 21.97 -10.21
CA LEU A 13 -23.15 20.50 -10.27
C LEU A 13 -24.52 19.80 -10.05
N VAL A 14 -25.61 20.55 -9.84
CA VAL A 14 -26.97 20.00 -9.65
C VAL A 14 -27.98 20.46 -10.72
N LEU A 15 -27.61 21.36 -11.65
CA LEU A 15 -28.56 22.00 -12.59
C LEU A 15 -28.21 21.90 -14.08
N LEU A 16 -27.56 20.83 -14.54
CA LEU A 16 -27.36 20.59 -15.97
C LEU A 16 -27.98 19.26 -16.42
N SER A 17 -29.31 19.23 -16.55
CA SER A 17 -29.95 18.54 -17.68
C SER A 17 -31.35 19.09 -17.96
N SER A 18 -31.58 19.42 -19.24
CA SER A 18 -32.85 19.74 -19.90
C SER A 18 -33.48 21.14 -19.70
N SER A 19 -33.34 21.96 -20.73
CA SER A 19 -34.40 22.88 -21.19
C SER A 19 -34.36 22.88 -22.72
N PRO A 20 -35.52 22.82 -23.39
CA PRO A 20 -35.81 23.83 -24.42
C PRO A 20 -37.30 24.27 -24.33
N PRO A 21 -37.81 25.15 -25.23
CA PRO A 21 -38.10 26.54 -24.92
C PRO A 21 -39.60 26.85 -24.79
N ALA A 22 -39.87 28.07 -24.34
CA ALA A 22 -41.18 28.65 -24.06
C ALA A 22 -42.24 28.56 -25.18
N SER A 23 -43.50 28.35 -24.78
CA SER A 23 -44.66 28.98 -25.40
C SER A 23 -45.82 29.19 -24.41
N SER A 24 -46.22 30.47 -24.31
CA SER A 24 -47.54 31.06 -24.05
C SER A 24 -48.62 30.39 -23.16
N THR A 25 -49.02 31.22 -22.18
CA THR A 25 -50.39 31.55 -21.68
C THR A 25 -51.03 30.73 -20.55
N PRO A 26 -51.78 31.41 -19.65
CA PRO A 26 -52.17 30.87 -18.35
C PRO A 26 -53.60 30.32 -18.38
N HIS A 27 -53.81 29.14 -17.80
CA HIS A 27 -55.13 28.74 -17.35
C HIS A 27 -55.02 28.12 -15.96
N GLN A 28 -55.68 28.79 -15.01
CA GLN A 28 -56.09 28.20 -13.74
C GLN A 28 -57.03 27.02 -14.04
N SER A 29 -56.73 25.87 -13.46
CA SER A 29 -57.75 24.84 -13.22
C SER A 29 -57.38 24.03 -11.99
N ALA A 30 -58.22 24.16 -10.97
CA ALA A 30 -58.30 23.22 -9.87
C ALA A 30 -58.57 21.81 -10.41
N PHE A 31 -57.81 20.82 -9.93
CA PHE A 31 -58.15 19.41 -10.09
C PHE A 31 -58.02 18.71 -8.74
N THR A 32 -59.17 18.57 -8.08
CA THR A 32 -59.48 17.44 -7.23
C THR A 32 -59.61 16.20 -8.12
N SER A 33 -58.79 15.17 -7.88
CA SER A 33 -59.01 13.83 -8.43
C SER A 33 -58.74 12.80 -7.34
N LEU A 34 -59.83 12.32 -6.74
CA LEU A 34 -59.91 11.01 -6.10
C LEU A 34 -59.66 9.93 -7.16
N SER A 35 -58.61 9.14 -6.97
CA SER A 35 -58.47 7.85 -7.65
C SER A 35 -57.96 6.82 -6.66
N ALA A 36 -58.89 6.02 -6.14
CA ALA A 36 -58.62 4.76 -5.50
C ALA A 36 -58.17 3.76 -6.58
N CYS A 37 -56.89 3.37 -6.54
CA CYS A 37 -56.39 2.21 -7.26
C CYS A 37 -55.95 1.16 -6.25
N ARG A 38 -56.83 0.19 -6.02
CA ARG A 38 -56.57 -1.08 -5.35
C ARG A 38 -55.83 -1.96 -6.36
N VAL A 39 -54.54 -2.18 -6.17
CA VAL A 39 -53.76 -3.15 -6.96
C VAL A 39 -53.38 -4.30 -6.06
N HIS A 40 -53.83 -5.50 -6.45
CA HIS A 40 -53.49 -6.76 -5.82
C HIS A 40 -51.98 -7.01 -5.90
N ALA A 41 -51.37 -7.24 -4.74
CA ALA A 41 -50.01 -7.76 -4.64
C ALA A 41 -49.98 -9.21 -5.18
N THR A 42 -49.29 -9.40 -6.30
CA THR A 42 -48.83 -10.74 -6.72
C THR A 42 -47.49 -11.01 -6.06
N SER A 43 -47.49 -11.90 -5.08
CA SER A 43 -46.30 -12.45 -4.45
C SER A 43 -45.49 -13.27 -5.45
N SER A 44 -44.32 -12.76 -5.84
CA SER A 44 -43.30 -13.57 -6.53
C SER A 44 -42.54 -14.39 -5.49
N ILE A 45 -42.86 -15.68 -5.46
CA ILE A 45 -42.16 -16.71 -4.69
C ILE A 45 -40.77 -16.91 -5.31
N PHE A 46 -39.71 -16.56 -4.59
CA PHE A 46 -38.35 -17.03 -4.88
C PHE A 46 -38.09 -18.32 -4.10
N PRO A 47 -37.51 -19.36 -4.72
CA PRO A 47 -37.25 -20.62 -4.05
C PRO A 47 -36.03 -20.50 -3.14
N SER A 48 -36.26 -20.54 -1.83
CA SER A 48 -35.24 -20.80 -0.83
C SER A 48 -34.73 -22.24 -1.00
N SER A 49 -33.52 -22.41 -1.50
CA SER A 49 -32.79 -23.68 -1.43
C SER A 49 -32.35 -23.93 0.01
N GLN A 50 -33.26 -24.49 0.81
CA GLN A 50 -32.92 -25.14 2.07
C GLN A 50 -32.22 -26.46 1.76
N ARG A 51 -30.89 -26.50 1.92
CA ARG A 51 -30.17 -27.77 2.11
C ARG A 51 -30.51 -28.29 3.51
N ARG A 52 -31.37 -29.31 3.56
CA ARG A 52 -31.47 -30.21 4.71
C ARG A 52 -30.16 -30.98 4.84
N LEU A 53 -29.38 -30.67 5.87
CA LEU A 53 -28.44 -31.63 6.44
C LEU A 53 -29.19 -32.34 7.57
N LEU A 54 -29.56 -33.58 7.31
CA LEU A 54 -29.86 -34.56 8.35
C LEU A 54 -28.49 -35.00 8.89
N SER A 55 -28.15 -34.62 10.11
CA SER A 55 -27.08 -35.26 10.86
C SER A 55 -27.63 -35.67 12.22
N SER A 56 -27.43 -36.95 12.48
CA SER A 56 -27.86 -37.77 13.59
C SER A 56 -27.60 -37.18 14.97
N ASP A 57 -28.55 -37.45 15.87
CA ASP A 57 -28.40 -37.42 17.32
C ASP A 57 -27.18 -38.27 17.75
N VAL A 58 -26.12 -37.60 18.18
CA VAL A 58 -25.10 -38.15 19.07
C VAL A 58 -24.98 -37.14 20.21
N ILE A 59 -25.58 -37.51 21.34
CA ILE A 59 -25.44 -36.81 22.61
C ILE A 59 -24.11 -37.28 23.19
N ASP A 60 -23.03 -36.58 22.87
CA ASP A 60 -21.80 -36.62 23.66
C ASP A 60 -21.90 -35.53 24.73
N GLU A 61 -21.90 -35.96 25.99
CA GLU A 61 -21.85 -35.11 27.17
C GLU A 61 -20.53 -34.32 27.16
N LEU A 62 -20.60 -33.05 26.72
CA LEU A 62 -19.52 -32.09 26.86
C LEU A 62 -19.45 -31.61 28.33
N PRO A 63 -18.24 -31.49 28.91
CA PRO A 63 -18.07 -31.05 30.30
C PRO A 63 -18.50 -29.58 30.47
N SER A 64 -19.42 -29.38 31.40
CA SER A 64 -20.16 -28.15 31.71
C SER A 64 -19.35 -27.06 32.46
N ASP A 65 -18.02 -27.13 32.52
CA ASP A 65 -17.23 -26.37 33.52
C ASP A 65 -16.23 -25.36 32.95
N ALA A 66 -16.37 -24.95 31.68
CA ALA A 66 -15.77 -23.69 31.22
C ALA A 66 -16.76 -22.55 31.48
N ALA A 67 -16.88 -22.14 32.74
CA ALA A 67 -17.36 -20.81 33.09
C ALA A 67 -16.41 -19.79 32.46
N LEU A 68 -16.63 -19.49 31.18
CA LEU A 68 -16.07 -18.31 30.53
C LEU A 68 -16.67 -17.13 31.29
N ASP A 69 -15.92 -16.64 32.28
CA ASP A 69 -16.16 -15.36 32.92
C ASP A 69 -16.35 -14.34 31.80
N ASN A 70 -17.62 -14.01 31.58
CA ASN A 70 -18.07 -13.21 30.45
C ASN A 70 -17.82 -11.74 30.81
N ASP A 71 -16.53 -11.42 31.02
CA ASP A 71 -15.97 -10.10 31.33
C ASP A 71 -16.20 -9.10 30.17
N ALA A 72 -16.76 -9.58 29.05
CA ALA A 72 -17.16 -8.85 27.85
C ALA A 72 -18.22 -7.76 28.08
N SER A 73 -18.63 -7.48 29.32
CA SER A 73 -19.61 -6.45 29.64
C SER A 73 -19.19 -5.52 30.77
N ASN A 74 -17.89 -5.38 31.05
CA ASN A 74 -17.44 -4.36 32.00
C ASN A 74 -17.83 -2.96 31.46
N PRO A 75 -18.77 -2.23 32.11
CA PRO A 75 -19.22 -0.92 31.63
C PRO A 75 -18.09 0.11 31.56
N GLU A 76 -17.04 -0.06 32.37
CA GLU A 76 -15.89 0.83 32.40
C GLU A 76 -15.02 0.71 31.14
N SER A 77 -14.85 -0.50 30.61
CA SER A 77 -14.08 -0.72 29.37
C SER A 77 -14.79 -0.12 28.16
N ILE A 78 -16.13 -0.24 28.11
CA ILE A 78 -16.97 0.39 27.08
C ILE A 78 -16.81 1.91 27.12
N LEU A 79 -16.92 2.52 28.31
CA LEU A 79 -16.77 3.97 28.47
C LEU A 79 -15.37 4.45 28.09
N THR A 80 -14.34 3.68 28.46
CA THR A 80 -12.95 3.97 28.10
C THR A 80 -12.75 3.93 26.58
N ASN A 81 -13.19 2.85 25.92
CA ASN A 81 -13.12 2.70 24.47
C ASN A 81 -13.92 3.76 23.72
N ARG A 82 -15.09 4.14 24.25
CA ARG A 82 -15.93 5.21 23.73
C ARG A 82 -15.21 6.55 23.76
N ASN A 83 -14.66 6.94 24.91
CA ASN A 83 -13.95 8.19 25.09
C ASN A 83 -12.67 8.23 24.23
N ARG A 84 -11.95 7.11 24.16
CA ARG A 84 -10.78 6.92 23.28
C ARG A 84 -11.15 7.13 21.82
N LEU A 85 -12.25 6.52 21.35
CA LEU A 85 -12.75 6.70 19.98
C LEU A 85 -13.11 8.16 19.68
N LEU A 86 -13.76 8.87 20.61
CA LEU A 86 -14.11 10.28 20.42
C LEU A 86 -12.88 11.18 20.33
N ALA A 87 -11.92 11.00 21.24
CA ALA A 87 -10.68 11.76 21.22
C ALA A 87 -9.88 11.49 19.94
N LEU A 88 -9.75 10.22 19.56
CA LEU A 88 -9.09 9.82 18.31
C LEU A 88 -9.82 10.39 17.09
N SER A 89 -11.15 10.28 17.03
CA SER A 89 -11.96 10.80 15.92
C SER A 89 -11.79 12.31 15.73
N SER A 90 -11.81 13.06 16.84
CA SER A 90 -11.63 14.51 16.84
C SER A 90 -10.22 14.90 16.44
N SER A 91 -9.20 14.21 16.98
CA SER A 91 -7.80 14.40 16.60
C SER A 91 -7.56 14.11 15.11
N LEU A 92 -8.09 12.99 14.59
CA LEU A 92 -7.99 12.64 13.17
C LEU A 92 -8.71 13.65 12.28
N ALA A 93 -9.91 14.11 12.67
CA ALA A 93 -10.64 15.13 11.92
C ALA A 93 -9.88 16.47 11.87
N ASN A 94 -9.27 16.89 12.98
CA ASN A 94 -8.48 18.12 13.05
C ASN A 94 -7.20 18.03 12.20
N ASN A 95 -6.54 16.88 12.21
CA ASN A 95 -5.29 16.63 11.48
C ASN A 95 -5.48 16.27 10.00
N SER A 96 -6.70 15.87 9.60
CA SER A 96 -7.04 15.46 8.24
C SER A 96 -7.12 16.68 7.32
N PRO A 97 -6.52 16.62 6.10
CA PRO A 97 -6.57 17.73 5.14
C PRO A 97 -8.01 18.11 4.73
N THR A 98 -8.92 17.16 4.85
CA THR A 98 -10.33 17.23 4.45
C THR A 98 -11.27 17.34 5.66
N GLY A 99 -10.74 17.58 6.87
CA GLY A 99 -11.51 17.73 8.10
C GLY A 99 -12.17 16.44 8.53
N ARG A 100 -13.47 16.53 8.86
CA ARG A 100 -14.32 15.41 9.29
C ARG A 100 -14.31 14.23 8.30
N PHE A 101 -14.00 14.47 7.02
CA PHE A 101 -13.86 13.42 6.01
C PHE A 101 -12.42 12.90 6.01
N LEU A 102 -12.16 11.74 6.58
CA LEU A 102 -10.81 11.15 6.66
C LEU A 102 -10.37 10.62 5.29
N SER A 103 -9.31 11.20 4.73
CA SER A 103 -8.80 10.85 3.40
C SER A 103 -7.55 9.97 3.44
N ARG A 104 -6.69 10.09 4.46
CA ARG A 104 -5.42 9.35 4.54
C ARG A 104 -5.67 7.87 4.89
N PRO A 105 -5.05 6.90 4.18
CA PRO A 105 -5.23 5.48 4.46
C PRO A 105 -4.83 5.05 5.88
N ALA A 106 -3.81 5.67 6.47
CA ALA A 106 -3.37 5.36 7.84
C ALA A 106 -4.44 5.76 8.86
N ASP A 107 -4.94 7.00 8.77
CA ASP A 107 -6.00 7.54 9.63
C ASP A 107 -7.27 6.70 9.53
N LYS A 108 -7.65 6.32 8.30
CA LYS A 108 -8.77 5.40 8.03
C LYS A 108 -8.64 4.07 8.79
N ARG A 109 -7.46 3.47 8.80
CA ARG A 109 -7.19 2.19 9.49
C ARG A 109 -7.19 2.35 11.01
N LYS A 110 -6.69 3.48 11.53
CA LYS A 110 -6.75 3.77 12.98
C LYS A 110 -8.20 3.96 13.42
N PHE A 111 -8.95 4.77 12.69
CA PHE A 111 -10.38 5.01 12.92
C PHE A 111 -11.20 3.71 12.86
N GLN A 112 -10.96 2.87 11.85
CA GLN A 112 -11.63 1.56 11.74
C GLN A 112 -11.30 0.63 12.91
N ARG A 113 -10.03 0.56 13.35
CA ARG A 113 -9.62 -0.26 14.50
C ARG A 113 -10.29 0.20 15.79
N ALA A 114 -10.26 1.50 16.08
CA ALA A 114 -10.91 2.04 17.29
C ALA A 114 -12.43 1.78 17.30
N ILE A 115 -13.10 1.83 16.14
CA ILE A 115 -14.50 1.44 16.01
C ILE A 115 -14.69 -0.05 16.33
N GLN A 116 -13.84 -0.92 15.78
CA GLN A 116 -13.92 -2.37 16.01
C GLN A 116 -13.67 -2.75 17.48
N GLU A 117 -12.74 -2.06 18.16
CA GLU A 117 -12.48 -2.25 19.60
C GLU A 117 -13.70 -1.86 20.45
N LEU A 118 -14.36 -0.75 20.13
CA LEU A 118 -15.61 -0.37 20.77
C LEU A 118 -16.72 -1.39 20.49
N GLU A 119 -16.91 -1.78 19.23
CA GLU A 119 -17.91 -2.77 18.84
C GLU A 119 -17.71 -4.12 19.53
N ALA A 120 -16.47 -4.57 19.68
CA ALA A 120 -16.13 -5.83 20.35
C ALA A 120 -16.44 -5.83 21.85
N SER A 121 -16.43 -4.65 22.50
CA SER A 121 -16.79 -4.48 23.91
C SER A 121 -18.26 -4.10 24.12
N SER A 122 -18.99 -3.79 23.04
CA SER A 122 -20.36 -3.28 23.12
C SER A 122 -21.38 -4.40 23.36
N PRO A 123 -22.40 -4.18 24.21
CA PRO A 123 -23.48 -5.14 24.37
C PRO A 123 -24.30 -5.27 23.09
N VAL A 124 -25.00 -6.40 22.95
CA VAL A 124 -25.95 -6.62 21.84
C VAL A 124 -27.06 -5.58 21.91
N MET A 125 -27.35 -4.94 20.77
CA MET A 125 -28.38 -3.90 20.67
C MET A 125 -29.79 -4.45 20.93
N GLY A 126 -30.57 -3.73 21.75
CA GLY A 126 -31.98 -4.00 22.06
C GLY A 126 -32.89 -2.82 21.72
N GLU A 127 -34.13 -2.86 22.24
CA GLU A 127 -35.13 -1.80 21.96
C GLU A 127 -34.78 -0.46 22.62
N ARG A 128 -34.08 -0.48 23.76
CA ARG A 128 -33.64 0.75 24.44
C ARG A 128 -32.73 1.58 23.55
N GLU A 129 -31.83 0.94 22.83
CA GLU A 129 -30.87 1.55 21.91
C GLU A 129 -31.58 2.17 20.69
N ARG A 130 -32.71 1.58 20.27
CA ARG A 130 -33.57 2.15 19.22
C ARG A 130 -34.14 3.51 19.66
N ASP A 131 -34.61 3.62 20.90
CA ASP A 131 -35.14 4.90 21.41
C ASP A 131 -34.02 5.95 21.55
N MET A 132 -32.81 5.52 21.91
CA MET A 132 -31.64 6.40 21.98
C MET A 132 -31.26 7.00 20.64
N LEU A 133 -31.57 6.35 19.50
CA LEU A 133 -31.29 6.91 18.17
C LEU A 133 -31.98 8.24 17.91
N VAL A 134 -33.12 8.52 18.55
CA VAL A 134 -33.91 9.72 18.26
C VAL A 134 -33.18 10.95 18.81
N GLY A 135 -32.87 11.89 17.92
CA GLY A 135 -32.13 13.10 18.30
C GLY A 135 -31.39 13.76 17.15
N ASP A 136 -30.67 14.83 17.50
CA ASP A 136 -29.80 15.57 16.60
C ASP A 136 -28.35 15.12 16.79
N TRP A 137 -27.74 14.58 15.75
CA TRP A 137 -26.42 13.94 15.81
C TRP A 137 -25.42 14.69 14.93
N MET A 138 -24.44 15.35 15.54
CA MET A 138 -23.36 16.03 14.84
C MET A 138 -22.27 15.05 14.41
N LEU A 139 -21.87 15.09 13.14
CA LEU A 139 -20.80 14.24 12.63
C LEU A 139 -19.45 14.68 13.20
N VAL A 140 -18.71 13.78 13.84
CA VAL A 140 -17.33 14.04 14.31
C VAL A 140 -16.33 13.65 13.22
N ALA A 141 -16.41 12.41 12.74
CA ALA A 141 -15.53 11.90 11.71
C ALA A 141 -16.25 10.88 10.81
N THR A 142 -15.86 10.82 9.54
CA THR A 142 -16.29 9.81 8.57
C THR A 142 -15.14 9.31 7.70
N ALA A 143 -15.17 8.03 7.36
CA ALA A 143 -14.16 7.40 6.55
C ALA A 143 -14.79 6.36 5.61
N ASN A 144 -14.36 6.34 4.35
CA ASN A 144 -14.61 5.21 3.44
C ASN A 144 -13.45 4.23 3.56
N VAL A 145 -13.71 3.05 4.10
CA VAL A 145 -12.72 1.98 4.31
C VAL A 145 -13.07 0.76 3.47
N LEU A 146 -12.06 -0.03 3.12
CA LEU A 146 -12.28 -1.23 2.32
C LEU A 146 -12.98 -2.29 3.19
N HIS A 147 -13.92 -3.04 2.62
CA HIS A 147 -14.59 -4.12 3.35
C HIS A 147 -13.56 -5.11 3.91
N SER A 148 -13.69 -5.49 5.17
CA SER A 148 -12.79 -6.43 5.86
C SER A 148 -12.75 -7.80 5.15
N ASP A 149 -13.88 -8.26 4.61
CA ASP A 149 -13.98 -9.53 3.89
C ASP A 149 -13.12 -9.58 2.63
N LEU A 150 -12.96 -8.45 1.93
CA LEU A 150 -12.09 -8.36 0.75
C LEU A 150 -10.61 -8.41 1.12
N ARG A 151 -10.26 -8.07 2.37
CA ARG A 151 -8.87 -8.08 2.82
C ARG A 151 -8.36 -9.50 3.08
N ARG A 152 -9.17 -10.38 3.68
CA ARG A 152 -8.78 -11.76 4.00
C ARG A 152 -8.40 -12.59 2.77
N GLY A 153 -8.95 -12.29 1.59
CA GLY A 153 -8.64 -13.02 0.36
C GLY A 153 -7.29 -12.69 -0.28
N ARG A 154 -6.63 -11.60 0.13
CA ARG A 154 -5.47 -11.04 -0.61
C ARG A 154 -4.12 -11.22 0.09
N GLU A 155 -4.11 -11.53 1.38
CA GLU A 155 -2.88 -11.54 2.19
C GLU A 155 -2.15 -12.90 2.18
N LYS A 156 -2.68 -13.94 1.50
CA LYS A 156 -2.10 -15.31 1.47
C LYS A 156 -1.65 -15.81 0.09
N LYS A 157 -1.46 -14.93 -0.91
CA LYS A 157 -0.86 -15.33 -2.19
C LYS A 157 0.45 -14.62 -2.44
N ASP A 158 1.47 -15.14 -1.76
CA ASP A 158 2.86 -15.00 -2.16
C ASP A 158 3.00 -15.49 -3.61
N GLY A 159 3.49 -14.64 -4.52
CA GLY A 159 3.92 -15.06 -5.85
C GLY A 159 3.08 -14.63 -7.07
N GLY A 160 2.29 -13.57 -7.00
CA GLY A 160 1.42 -13.13 -8.11
C GLY A 160 1.73 -11.75 -8.70
N TRP A 161 2.73 -11.68 -9.58
CA TRP A 161 3.25 -10.54 -10.35
C TRP A 161 2.24 -9.88 -11.33
N LEU A 162 1.00 -9.53 -10.94
CA LEU A 162 -0.02 -9.06 -11.90
C LEU A 162 -0.82 -7.80 -11.54
N PHE A 163 -0.50 -7.09 -10.46
CA PHE A 163 -1.08 -5.76 -10.24
C PHE A 163 -0.01 -4.74 -9.86
N GLY A 164 0.81 -4.39 -10.84
CA GLY A 164 1.66 -3.20 -10.83
C GLY A 164 0.83 -1.92 -10.80
N TYR A 165 0.21 -1.60 -9.66
CA TYR A 165 -0.32 -0.28 -9.38
C TYR A 165 0.79 0.64 -8.87
N ASN A 166 1.85 0.80 -9.67
CA ASN A 166 2.66 2.01 -9.64
C ASN A 166 1.90 3.13 -10.35
N LYS A 167 0.76 3.55 -9.78
CA LYS A 167 0.10 4.79 -10.16
C LYS A 167 -0.33 5.54 -8.90
N ARG A 168 0.64 6.30 -8.37
CA ARG A 168 0.39 7.60 -7.74
C ARG A 168 -0.36 8.48 -8.75
N SER A 169 -1.67 8.33 -8.85
CA SER A 169 -2.54 9.22 -9.64
C SER A 169 -3.78 9.61 -8.83
N GLY A 170 -3.54 10.11 -7.62
CA GLY A 170 -4.56 10.78 -6.81
C GLY A 170 -4.01 12.13 -6.40
N LEU A 171 -4.24 13.16 -7.23
CA LEU A 171 -4.30 14.59 -6.88
C LEU A 171 -3.53 15.01 -5.62
N SER A 172 -2.22 14.76 -5.55
CA SER A 172 -1.37 15.25 -4.46
C SER A 172 -0.88 16.68 -4.74
N PHE A 173 -1.71 17.51 -5.37
CA PHE A 173 -1.44 18.93 -5.61
C PHE A 173 -1.44 19.78 -4.33
N PHE A 174 -1.76 19.19 -3.17
CA PHE A 174 -1.70 19.84 -1.85
C PHE A 174 -0.67 19.20 -0.91
N ARG A 175 0.37 18.56 -1.46
CA ARG A 175 1.42 17.93 -0.65
C ARG A 175 2.32 19.01 -0.01
N LYS A 176 2.02 19.34 1.26
CA LYS A 176 2.90 19.96 2.28
C LYS A 176 4.09 20.75 1.69
N GLU A 177 3.81 21.93 1.16
CA GLU A 177 4.76 23.04 1.24
C GLU A 177 4.09 24.13 2.09
N ASN A 178 4.88 24.68 3.00
CA ASN A 178 4.44 25.23 4.27
C ASN A 178 3.53 26.48 4.14
N GLY A 179 2.51 26.55 4.99
CA GLY A 179 1.92 27.81 5.46
C GLY A 179 0.50 28.11 4.99
N LEU A 180 0.26 28.22 3.68
CA LEU A 180 -0.96 28.83 3.16
C LEU A 180 -2.11 27.84 2.96
N ALA A 181 -1.85 26.69 2.34
CA ALA A 181 -2.89 25.73 2.00
C ALA A 181 -3.55 25.10 3.24
N SER A 182 -2.83 25.01 4.37
CA SER A 182 -3.37 24.52 5.64
C SER A 182 -4.44 25.46 6.19
N THR A 183 -4.20 26.78 6.19
CA THR A 183 -5.14 27.76 6.75
C THR A 183 -6.43 27.82 5.95
N ILE A 184 -6.37 27.86 4.61
CA ILE A 184 -7.58 27.85 3.76
C ILE A 184 -8.41 26.59 4.05
N GLN A 185 -7.76 25.44 4.11
CA GLN A 185 -8.43 24.19 4.38
C GLN A 185 -9.04 24.19 5.78
N GLU A 186 -8.35 24.67 6.81
CA GLU A 186 -8.88 24.79 8.17
C GLU A 186 -10.12 25.68 8.24
N THR A 187 -10.12 26.83 7.58
CA THR A 187 -11.28 27.74 7.57
C THR A 187 -12.45 27.11 6.81
N ILE A 188 -12.20 26.44 5.68
CA ILE A 188 -13.25 25.68 4.97
C ILE A 188 -13.78 24.52 5.83
N ARG A 189 -12.92 23.82 6.57
CA ARG A 189 -13.35 22.73 7.47
C ARG A 189 -14.26 23.25 8.59
N LYS A 190 -13.96 24.42 9.14
CA LYS A 190 -14.79 25.09 10.17
C LYS A 190 -16.10 25.62 9.58
N SER A 191 -16.14 25.93 8.29
CA SER A 191 -17.34 26.43 7.62
C SER A 191 -18.42 25.39 7.37
N VAL A 192 -18.12 24.09 7.47
CA VAL A 192 -19.08 23.01 7.16
C VAL A 192 -19.37 22.18 8.41
N GLU A 193 -20.65 22.16 8.80
CA GLU A 193 -21.17 21.27 9.84
C GLU A 193 -22.13 20.26 9.21
N VAL A 194 -21.98 18.99 9.59
CA VAL A 194 -22.88 17.92 9.15
C VAL A 194 -23.61 17.37 10.36
N MET A 195 -24.92 17.31 10.28
CA MET A 195 -25.81 16.81 11.32
C MET A 195 -26.81 15.84 10.73
N GLN A 196 -27.12 14.77 11.45
CA GLN A 196 -28.17 13.82 11.10
C GLN A 196 -29.25 13.90 12.18
N ARG A 197 -30.46 14.30 11.79
CA ARG A 197 -31.61 14.40 12.70
C ARG A 197 -32.48 13.18 12.50
N ILE A 198 -32.62 12.37 13.54
CA ILE A 198 -33.45 11.16 13.53
C ILE A 198 -34.72 11.50 14.31
N ARG A 199 -35.88 11.38 13.66
CA ARG A 199 -37.17 11.86 14.17
C ARG A 199 -38.23 10.76 14.16
N THR A 200 -39.22 10.98 15.02
CA THR A 200 -40.50 10.28 15.04
C THR A 200 -41.59 11.30 14.67
N ASP A 201 -42.13 11.21 13.45
CA ASP A 201 -43.13 12.18 12.97
C ASP A 201 -44.52 12.00 13.63
N GLY A 202 -44.67 11.05 14.57
CA GLY A 202 -45.91 10.76 15.31
C GLY A 202 -47.07 10.22 14.46
N THR A 203 -46.88 10.13 13.14
CA THR A 203 -47.89 9.70 12.17
C THR A 203 -48.17 8.20 12.19
N SER A 204 -47.23 7.38 12.68
CA SER A 204 -47.33 5.92 12.67
C SER A 204 -48.17 5.33 13.80
N GLY A 205 -48.60 6.12 14.79
CA GLY A 205 -49.41 5.64 15.92
C GLY A 205 -48.68 4.67 16.87
N VAL A 206 -47.42 4.34 16.58
CA VAL A 206 -46.51 3.57 17.43
C VAL A 206 -45.49 4.56 18.01
N ASP A 207 -45.54 4.76 19.32
CA ASP A 207 -44.58 5.59 20.04
C ASP A 207 -43.16 5.01 19.86
N GLY A 208 -42.18 5.87 19.56
CA GLY A 208 -40.77 5.48 19.40
C GLY A 208 -40.35 5.02 18.00
N GLU A 209 -41.27 4.92 17.03
CA GLU A 209 -40.89 4.48 15.68
C GLU A 209 -40.16 5.57 14.87
N VAL A 210 -38.86 5.33 14.63
CA VAL A 210 -38.05 6.12 13.69
C VAL A 210 -38.62 6.00 12.28
N ASN A 211 -39.20 7.09 11.79
CA ASN A 211 -39.82 7.15 10.47
C ASN A 211 -39.23 8.23 9.54
N ARG A 212 -38.31 9.06 10.07
CA ARG A 212 -37.68 10.14 9.32
C ARG A 212 -36.23 10.38 9.72
N VAL A 213 -35.38 10.57 8.71
CA VAL A 213 -33.97 10.94 8.88
C VAL A 213 -33.64 12.13 7.99
N ASP A 214 -33.24 13.24 8.60
CA ASP A 214 -32.81 14.45 7.89
C ASP A 214 -31.29 14.58 7.96
N ASN A 215 -30.60 14.51 6.82
CA ASN A 215 -29.18 14.86 6.75
C ASN A 215 -29.06 16.35 6.46
N VAL A 216 -28.61 17.09 7.46
CA VAL A 216 -28.42 18.54 7.45
C VAL A 216 -26.95 18.84 7.19
N ILE A 217 -26.68 19.59 6.13
CA ILE A 217 -25.37 20.16 5.82
C ILE A 217 -25.50 21.66 5.98
N GLU A 218 -24.85 22.18 7.01
CA GLU A 218 -24.81 23.59 7.35
C GLU A 218 -23.49 24.18 6.85
N TYR A 219 -23.57 25.32 6.18
CA TYR A 219 -22.46 26.02 5.59
C TYR A 219 -22.46 27.49 6.02
N THR A 220 -21.41 27.88 6.72
CA THR A 220 -21.16 29.26 7.16
C THR A 220 -20.06 29.85 6.29
N PRO A 221 -20.39 30.62 5.23
CA PRO A 221 -19.38 31.17 4.36
C PRO A 221 -18.46 32.12 5.13
N ILE A 222 -17.24 32.22 4.62
CA ILE A 222 -16.22 33.10 5.19
C ILE A 222 -16.54 34.52 4.73
N ASP A 223 -16.62 35.48 5.65
CA ASP A 223 -16.95 36.87 5.28
C ASP A 223 -15.76 37.59 4.64
N THR A 224 -14.54 37.37 5.15
CA THR A 224 -13.34 38.07 4.69
C THR A 224 -12.17 37.11 4.49
N LEU A 225 -11.23 37.47 3.63
CA LEU A 225 -10.00 36.70 3.43
C LEU A 225 -9.02 36.80 4.61
N ARG A 226 -9.32 37.58 5.65
CA ARG A 226 -8.47 37.72 6.86
C ARG A 226 -8.22 36.39 7.57
N ASP A 227 -9.22 35.51 7.59
CA ASP A 227 -9.11 34.20 8.24
C ASP A 227 -8.41 33.15 7.38
N ILE A 228 -8.10 33.49 6.12
CA ILE A 228 -7.50 32.59 5.13
C ILE A 228 -6.06 32.99 4.84
N LEU A 229 -5.81 34.30 4.73
CA LEU A 229 -4.50 34.87 4.39
C LEU A 229 -3.71 35.16 5.69
N PRO A 230 -2.52 34.56 5.87
CA PRO A 230 -1.59 34.94 6.92
C PRO A 230 -1.34 36.45 6.92
N LYS A 231 -1.23 37.05 8.10
CA LYS A 231 -0.96 38.50 8.25
C LYS A 231 0.30 38.94 7.51
N GLU A 232 1.26 38.04 7.37
CA GLU A 232 2.56 38.27 6.71
C GLU A 232 2.54 37.99 5.19
N SER A 233 1.40 37.56 4.64
CA SER A 233 1.28 37.28 3.21
C SER A 233 1.48 38.57 2.39
N PRO A 234 2.23 38.55 1.27
CA PRO A 234 2.32 39.69 0.36
C PRO A 234 0.95 40.06 -0.25
N LEU A 235 -0.05 39.19 -0.13
CA LEU A 235 -1.44 39.40 -0.52
C LEU A 235 -2.32 39.92 0.63
N SER A 236 -1.75 40.34 1.76
CA SER A 236 -2.52 40.86 2.91
C SER A 236 -3.41 42.05 2.57
N PHE A 237 -3.09 42.81 1.52
CA PHE A 237 -3.96 43.88 1.00
C PHE A 237 -5.31 43.36 0.45
N LEU A 238 -5.42 42.07 0.09
CA LEU A 238 -6.67 41.43 -0.31
C LEU A 238 -7.49 40.92 0.88
N SER A 239 -6.95 40.97 2.11
CA SER A 239 -7.60 40.40 3.29
C SER A 239 -8.98 41.02 3.57
N GLU A 240 -9.17 42.29 3.22
CA GLU A 240 -10.43 43.02 3.42
C GLU A 240 -11.48 42.79 2.33
N ILE A 241 -11.15 42.03 1.28
CA ILE A 241 -12.13 41.71 0.24
C ILE A 241 -13.22 40.84 0.86
N ASN A 242 -14.44 41.35 0.82
CA ASN A 242 -15.62 40.60 1.19
C ASN A 242 -15.87 39.51 0.14
N VAL A 243 -15.62 38.25 0.50
CA VAL A 243 -15.86 37.08 -0.37
C VAL A 243 -17.29 36.56 -0.26
N ASN A 244 -18.08 37.14 0.63
CA ASN A 244 -19.49 36.89 0.85
C ASN A 244 -20.32 38.17 0.53
N PRO A 245 -20.42 38.58 -0.75
CA PRO A 245 -21.09 39.83 -1.13
C PRO A 245 -22.58 39.84 -0.76
N LEU A 246 -23.20 38.67 -0.67
CA LEU A 246 -24.60 38.50 -0.27
C LEU A 246 -24.80 38.45 1.26
N LYS A 247 -23.71 38.55 2.05
CA LYS A 247 -23.73 38.47 3.52
C LYS A 247 -24.58 37.30 4.03
N VAL A 248 -24.43 36.16 3.36
CA VAL A 248 -25.06 34.90 3.74
C VAL A 248 -24.46 34.51 5.08
N LYS A 249 -25.27 34.40 6.12
CA LYS A 249 -24.78 34.03 7.45
C LYS A 249 -24.74 32.52 7.61
N ASN A 250 -25.75 31.85 7.08
CA ASN A 250 -25.94 30.42 7.26
C ASN A 250 -26.72 29.87 6.07
N SER A 251 -26.13 28.94 5.35
CA SER A 251 -26.81 28.18 4.32
C SER A 251 -26.97 26.75 4.80
N LYS A 252 -28.17 26.22 4.69
CA LYS A 252 -28.49 24.87 5.16
C LYS A 252 -29.13 24.07 4.05
N VAL A 253 -28.51 22.94 3.71
CA VAL A 253 -29.09 21.93 2.84
C VAL A 253 -29.60 20.79 3.70
N VAL A 254 -30.88 20.47 3.60
CA VAL A 254 -31.51 19.35 4.30
C VAL A 254 -31.95 18.31 3.29
N LEU A 255 -31.37 17.12 3.40
CA LEU A 255 -31.79 15.95 2.64
C LEU A 255 -32.73 15.14 3.53
N VAL A 256 -34.02 15.19 3.23
CA VAL A 256 -35.07 14.51 4.00
C VAL A 256 -35.23 13.10 3.48
N HIS A 257 -35.22 12.13 4.39
CA HIS A 257 -35.42 10.72 4.06
C HIS A 257 -36.57 10.15 4.88
N LYS A 258 -37.40 9.34 4.23
CA LYS A 258 -38.27 8.40 4.93
C LYS A 258 -37.39 7.29 5.49
N ALA A 259 -37.60 6.91 6.74
CA ALA A 259 -36.82 5.89 7.42
C ALA A 259 -37.69 4.75 7.93
N GLU A 260 -37.12 3.56 8.07
CA GLU A 260 -37.76 2.38 8.63
C GLU A 260 -36.68 1.53 9.33
N VAL A 261 -36.93 1.09 10.55
CA VAL A 261 -36.01 0.20 11.28
C VAL A 261 -36.31 -1.24 10.85
N GLU A 262 -35.39 -1.86 10.11
CA GLU A 262 -35.56 -3.20 9.53
C GLU A 262 -35.26 -4.30 10.55
N SER A 263 -34.23 -4.11 11.37
CA SER A 263 -33.81 -5.07 12.39
C SER A 263 -33.17 -4.37 13.59
N VAL A 264 -33.31 -4.95 14.77
CA VAL A 264 -32.64 -4.50 16.01
C VAL A 264 -31.46 -5.42 16.35
N THR A 265 -31.62 -6.74 16.17
CA THR A 265 -30.60 -7.76 16.49
C THR A 265 -30.19 -8.52 15.21
N PRO A 266 -28.88 -8.76 14.96
CA PRO A 266 -27.73 -8.46 15.81
C PRO A 266 -27.26 -7.00 15.75
N VAL A 267 -27.69 -6.23 14.73
CA VAL A 267 -27.33 -4.83 14.56
C VAL A 267 -28.58 -4.02 14.21
N LEU A 268 -28.66 -2.81 14.73
CA LEU A 268 -29.74 -1.88 14.51
C LEU A 268 -29.65 -1.28 13.09
N ARG A 269 -30.39 -1.87 12.15
CA ARG A 269 -30.39 -1.49 10.73
C ARG A 269 -31.55 -0.54 10.43
N THR A 270 -31.20 0.62 9.89
CA THR A 270 -32.17 1.62 9.44
C THR A 270 -32.12 1.75 7.93
N LYS A 271 -33.23 1.46 7.28
CA LYS A 271 -33.44 1.72 5.86
C LYS A 271 -33.87 3.16 5.68
N ILE A 272 -33.34 3.84 4.67
CA ILE A 272 -33.69 5.21 4.33
C ILE A 272 -34.00 5.33 2.85
N ALA A 273 -34.97 6.19 2.51
CA ALA A 273 -35.31 6.52 1.13
C ALA A 273 -35.39 8.04 1.00
N TRP A 274 -34.60 8.62 0.09
CA TRP A 274 -34.56 10.07 -0.11
C TRP A 274 -35.87 10.59 -0.71
N THR A 275 -36.54 11.52 -0.01
CA THR A 275 -37.84 12.07 -0.40
C THR A 275 -37.74 13.46 -0.99
N SER A 276 -36.96 14.36 -0.37
CA SER A 276 -36.85 15.75 -0.79
C SER A 276 -35.53 16.39 -0.37
N SER A 277 -35.19 17.49 -1.03
CA SER A 277 -34.08 18.36 -0.67
C SER A 277 -34.61 19.76 -0.39
N ILE A 278 -34.18 20.34 0.73
CA ILE A 278 -34.59 21.66 1.17
C ILE A 278 -33.32 22.50 1.29
N LEU A 279 -33.22 23.57 0.51
CA LEU A 279 -32.18 24.58 0.64
C LEU A 279 -32.79 25.78 1.39
N ASN A 280 -32.20 26.10 2.54
CA ASN A 280 -32.50 27.30 3.31
C ASN A 280 -31.28 28.21 3.25
N VAL A 281 -31.48 29.48 2.89
CA VAL A 281 -30.41 30.48 2.85
C VAL A 281 -30.78 31.63 3.80
N ALA A 282 -30.05 31.75 4.90
CA ALA A 282 -30.15 32.88 5.81
C ALA A 282 -29.08 33.92 5.49
N GLY A 283 -29.46 35.19 5.41
CA GLY A 283 -28.54 36.28 5.10
C GLY A 283 -28.98 37.63 5.66
N THR A 284 -28.06 38.59 5.66
CA THR A 284 -28.38 39.99 6.05
C THR A 284 -28.47 40.95 4.88
N SER A 285 -28.38 40.42 3.66
CA SER A 285 -28.70 41.19 2.46
C SER A 285 -30.18 41.55 2.48
N GLN A 286 -30.52 42.69 1.86
CA GLN A 286 -31.92 43.11 1.65
C GLN A 286 -32.77 42.08 0.88
N PHE A 287 -32.14 41.10 0.23
CA PHE A 287 -32.79 40.05 -0.56
C PHE A 287 -32.96 38.72 0.19
N LEU A 288 -32.40 38.60 1.40
CA LEU A 288 -32.43 37.37 2.17
C LEU A 288 -33.06 37.62 3.53
N ASP A 289 -33.87 36.67 3.98
CA ASP A 289 -34.41 36.69 5.32
C ASP A 289 -33.30 36.33 6.35
N PRO A 290 -33.13 37.12 7.43
CA PRO A 290 -32.13 36.85 8.45
C PRO A 290 -32.40 35.56 9.24
N GLU A 291 -33.63 35.08 9.29
CA GLU A 291 -34.02 33.82 9.94
C GLU A 291 -33.98 32.62 8.97
N GLY A 292 -33.68 32.85 7.68
CA GLY A 292 -33.66 31.81 6.67
C GLY A 292 -35.05 31.35 6.24
N ALA A 293 -36.01 32.28 6.13
CA ALA A 293 -37.32 31.96 5.56
C ALA A 293 -37.27 31.66 4.04
N ASP A 294 -36.16 31.99 3.37
CA ASP A 294 -35.94 31.67 1.96
C ASP A 294 -35.65 30.17 1.80
N VAL A 295 -36.73 29.42 1.59
CA VAL A 295 -36.72 27.96 1.48
C VAL A 295 -37.02 27.55 0.05
N LEU A 296 -36.04 26.94 -0.62
CA LEU A 296 -36.23 26.23 -1.88
C LEU A 296 -36.32 24.73 -1.60
N GLY A 297 -37.52 24.18 -1.66
CA GLY A 297 -37.78 22.75 -1.57
C GLY A 297 -37.96 22.13 -2.95
N THR A 298 -37.21 21.07 -3.25
CA THR A 298 -37.43 20.23 -4.44
C THR A 298 -37.72 18.81 -3.99
N ASN A 299 -38.86 18.27 -4.40
CA ASN A 299 -39.14 16.84 -4.26
C ASN A 299 -38.20 16.06 -5.17
N ASN A 300 -37.82 14.84 -4.76
CA ASN A 300 -36.96 13.98 -5.55
C ASN A 300 -37.64 13.64 -6.90
N PRO A 301 -37.10 14.10 -8.05
CA PRO A 301 -37.74 13.90 -9.35
C PRO A 301 -37.69 12.44 -9.83
N LEU A 302 -36.87 11.60 -9.20
CA LEU A 302 -36.62 10.21 -9.60
C LEU A 302 -37.47 9.19 -8.83
N GLY A 303 -38.36 9.64 -7.96
CA GLY A 303 -39.20 8.79 -7.12
C GLY A 303 -38.41 8.02 -6.03
N GLU A 304 -39.14 7.24 -5.22
CA GLU A 304 -38.59 6.56 -4.03
C GLU A 304 -37.60 5.43 -4.36
N PHE A 305 -37.57 4.93 -5.61
CA PHE A 305 -36.91 3.67 -5.96
C PHE A 305 -35.40 3.77 -6.18
N LEU A 306 -34.87 4.93 -6.60
CA LEU A 306 -33.47 5.04 -7.04
C LEU A 306 -32.50 5.50 -5.94
N ASN A 307 -33.01 5.82 -4.73
CA ASN A 307 -32.20 6.37 -3.64
C ASN A 307 -32.54 5.74 -2.30
N VAL A 308 -32.79 4.43 -2.32
CA VAL A 308 -32.90 3.62 -1.10
C VAL A 308 -31.48 3.27 -0.64
N GLY A 309 -31.17 3.64 0.59
CA GLY A 309 -29.96 3.22 1.28
C GLY A 309 -30.30 2.54 2.61
N SER A 310 -29.30 1.98 3.26
CA SER A 310 -29.41 1.53 4.64
C SER A 310 -28.13 1.90 5.38
N PHE A 311 -28.25 2.08 6.69
CA PHE A 311 -27.10 2.14 7.57
C PHE A 311 -27.36 1.30 8.82
N ASP A 312 -26.28 0.70 9.29
CA ASP A 312 -26.22 -0.10 10.49
C ASP A 312 -25.68 0.79 11.62
N THR A 313 -26.26 0.68 12.81
CA THR A 313 -25.79 1.38 14.01
C THR A 313 -25.26 0.33 14.99
N PRO A 314 -23.97 0.00 14.92
CA PRO A 314 -23.40 -1.05 15.77
C PRO A 314 -23.19 -0.60 17.23
N TYR A 315 -23.21 0.71 17.49
CA TYR A 315 -23.12 1.28 18.84
C TYR A 315 -23.91 2.58 18.94
N VAL A 316 -24.67 2.76 20.03
CA VAL A 316 -25.33 4.02 20.40
C VAL A 316 -25.44 4.10 21.92
N ASP A 317 -25.15 5.28 22.47
CA ASP A 317 -25.48 5.65 23.84
C ASP A 317 -26.20 7.03 23.86
N ASN A 318 -26.27 7.68 25.02
CA ASN A 318 -26.93 8.97 25.16
C ASN A 318 -26.19 10.13 24.45
N ASP A 319 -24.90 9.99 24.19
CA ASP A 319 -24.00 11.07 23.78
C ASP A 319 -23.32 10.80 22.44
N MET A 320 -23.09 9.55 22.07
CA MET A 320 -22.37 9.13 20.86
C MET A 320 -23.10 7.99 20.16
N ARG A 321 -22.97 7.94 18.83
CA ARG A 321 -23.26 6.73 18.06
C ARG A 321 -22.27 6.51 16.93
N VAL A 322 -22.11 5.24 16.57
CA VAL A 322 -21.37 4.81 15.40
C VAL A 322 -22.36 4.38 14.34
N SER A 323 -22.10 4.74 13.08
CA SER A 323 -22.91 4.34 11.94
C SER A 323 -22.02 3.76 10.85
N ARG A 324 -22.47 2.64 10.27
CA ARG A 324 -21.83 1.92 9.17
C ARG A 324 -22.79 1.85 8.00
N THR A 325 -22.40 2.36 6.84
CA THR A 325 -23.16 2.18 5.59
C THR A 325 -22.44 1.10 4.77
N PRO A 326 -23.03 -0.09 4.60
CA PRO A 326 -22.44 -1.11 3.76
C PRO A 326 -22.47 -0.67 2.30
N GLY A 327 -21.40 -0.99 1.56
CA GLY A 327 -21.27 -0.72 0.13
C GLY A 327 -20.53 -1.85 -0.58
N PRO A 328 -20.60 -1.93 -1.92
CA PRO A 328 -20.11 -3.08 -2.68
C PRO A 328 -18.59 -3.31 -2.58
N LEU A 329 -17.81 -2.25 -2.35
CA LEU A 329 -16.35 -2.31 -2.23
C LEU A 329 -15.82 -1.61 -0.98
N PHE A 330 -16.54 -0.58 -0.54
CA PHE A 330 -16.18 0.24 0.59
C PHE A 330 -17.35 0.28 1.55
N GLU A 331 -17.06 0.14 2.84
CA GLU A 331 -17.98 0.53 3.90
C GLU A 331 -17.68 1.98 4.28
N GLN A 332 -18.73 2.74 4.59
CA GLN A 332 -18.58 4.08 5.14
C GLN A 332 -18.81 4.03 6.65
N LEU A 333 -17.79 4.39 7.41
CA LEU A 333 -17.84 4.52 8.85
C LEU A 333 -18.07 5.99 9.24
N ARG A 334 -18.89 6.21 10.25
CA ARG A 334 -19.24 7.54 10.77
C ARG A 334 -19.35 7.49 12.29
N VAL A 335 -18.76 8.46 12.97
CA VAL A 335 -18.96 8.68 14.41
C VAL A 335 -19.71 9.99 14.57
N PHE A 336 -20.80 9.95 15.33
CA PHE A 336 -21.63 11.09 15.64
C PHE A 336 -21.70 11.34 17.14
N VAL A 337 -21.87 12.60 17.52
CA VAL A 337 -22.12 13.04 18.88
C VAL A 337 -23.43 13.80 18.97
N ARG A 338 -24.19 13.61 20.03
CA ARG A 338 -25.51 14.22 20.21
C ARG A 338 -25.36 15.72 20.44
N LYS A 339 -26.20 16.52 19.78
CA LYS A 339 -26.18 17.98 19.97
C LYS A 339 -26.58 18.31 21.41
N GLY A 340 -25.72 19.06 22.11
CA GLY A 340 -25.94 19.45 23.51
C GLY A 340 -25.36 18.50 24.54
N SER A 341 -24.69 17.41 24.14
CA SER A 341 -23.89 16.60 25.07
C SER A 341 -22.63 17.36 25.50
N ASN A 342 -22.28 17.29 26.79
CA ASN A 342 -21.05 17.87 27.33
C ASN A 342 -19.79 17.04 27.01
N ILE A 343 -19.94 15.92 26.27
CA ILE A 343 -18.80 15.03 25.94
C ILE A 343 -17.78 15.70 25.01
N LEU A 344 -18.15 16.81 24.36
CA LEU A 344 -17.27 17.62 23.52
C LEU A 344 -16.59 18.77 24.28
N ASP A 345 -16.69 18.81 25.61
CA ASP A 345 -15.91 19.76 26.41
C ASP A 345 -14.42 19.54 26.08
N SER A 346 -13.81 20.58 25.52
CA SER A 346 -12.49 20.54 24.87
C SER A 346 -11.42 19.94 25.78
N ASP A 347 -11.52 20.21 27.07
CA ASP A 347 -10.47 19.91 28.04
C ASP A 347 -10.29 18.39 28.19
N ILE A 348 -11.40 17.63 28.28
CA ILE A 348 -11.35 16.17 28.41
C ILE A 348 -10.82 15.54 27.12
N ILE A 349 -11.28 16.04 25.97
CA ILE A 349 -10.85 15.52 24.66
C ILE A 349 -9.38 15.82 24.41
N ASP A 350 -8.90 17.00 24.79
CA ASP A 350 -7.51 17.42 24.59
C ASP A 350 -6.56 16.61 25.48
N ASP A 351 -6.94 16.32 26.72
CA ASP A 351 -6.17 15.45 27.62
C ASP A 351 -6.06 14.01 27.06
N LEU A 352 -7.17 13.40 26.65
CA LEU A 352 -7.18 12.07 26.01
C LEU A 352 -6.43 12.06 24.67
N ALA A 353 -6.53 13.13 23.90
CA ALA A 353 -5.80 13.26 22.64
C ALA A 353 -4.29 13.42 22.87
N ALA A 354 -3.87 14.05 23.97
CA ALA A 354 -2.47 14.11 24.38
C ALA A 354 -1.95 12.74 24.81
N GLU A 355 -2.72 11.99 25.59
CA GLU A 355 -2.39 10.61 25.97
C GLU A 355 -2.22 9.70 24.74
N LEU A 356 -3.15 9.77 23.79
CA LEU A 356 -3.06 9.02 22.53
C LEU A 356 -1.82 9.37 21.69
N ARG A 357 -1.33 10.62 21.76
CA ARG A 357 -0.08 11.02 21.09
C ARG A 357 1.13 10.37 21.74
N VAL A 358 1.16 10.30 23.07
CA VAL A 358 2.25 9.65 23.81
C VAL A 358 2.29 8.15 23.50
N GLU A 359 1.13 7.49 23.45
CA GLU A 359 1.03 6.07 23.07
C GLU A 359 1.53 5.85 21.62
N GLU A 360 1.15 6.74 20.69
CA GLU A 360 1.65 6.67 19.31
C GLU A 360 3.16 6.89 19.21
N GLU A 361 3.72 7.84 19.95
CA GLU A 361 5.17 8.08 19.99
C GLU A 361 5.92 6.87 20.56
N MET A 362 5.35 6.22 21.57
CA MET A 362 5.91 4.99 22.14
C MET A 362 5.88 3.83 21.15
N GLU A 363 4.76 3.62 20.44
CA GLU A 363 4.68 2.61 19.37
C GLU A 363 5.70 2.89 18.25
N VAL A 364 5.87 4.16 17.86
CA VAL A 364 6.83 4.55 16.83
C VAL A 364 8.25 4.30 17.30
N SER A 365 8.57 4.62 18.56
CA SER A 365 9.87 4.35 19.16
C SER A 365 10.17 2.84 19.23
N GLN A 366 9.19 2.02 19.62
CA GLN A 366 9.34 0.57 19.65
C GLN A 366 9.49 -0.04 18.24
N ARG A 367 8.77 0.50 17.25
CA ARG A 367 8.98 0.11 15.84
C ARG A 367 10.35 0.54 15.33
N ALA A 368 10.83 1.71 15.73
CA ALA A 368 12.15 2.20 15.36
C ALA A 368 13.25 1.29 15.94
N SER A 369 13.18 0.93 17.22
CA SER A 369 14.16 0.01 17.83
C SER A 369 14.17 -1.37 17.19
N ARG A 370 12.99 -1.96 16.92
CA ARG A 370 12.88 -3.22 16.16
C ARG A 370 13.45 -3.11 14.75
N SER A 371 13.26 -1.97 14.09
CA SER A 371 13.83 -1.74 12.76
C SER A 371 15.35 -1.58 12.79
N GLU A 372 15.90 -0.90 13.79
CA GLU A 372 17.34 -0.76 13.98
C GLU A 372 18.01 -2.12 14.25
N GLU A 373 17.36 -2.98 15.05
CA GLU A 373 17.84 -4.34 15.30
C GLU A 373 17.88 -5.18 14.01
N ARG A 374 16.80 -5.13 13.20
CA ARG A 374 16.78 -5.77 11.88
C ARG A 374 17.86 -5.23 10.95
N VAL A 375 18.08 -3.92 10.94
CA VAL A 375 19.15 -3.30 10.14
C VAL A 375 20.52 -3.77 10.61
N LYS A 376 20.76 -3.89 11.92
CA LYS A 376 22.02 -4.43 12.46
C LYS A 376 22.23 -5.89 12.05
N LYS A 377 21.21 -6.75 12.17
CA LYS A 377 21.29 -8.16 11.72
C LYS A 377 21.63 -8.23 10.22
N VAL A 378 20.95 -7.46 9.37
CA VAL A 378 21.22 -7.39 7.93
C VAL A 378 22.62 -6.87 7.63
N THR A 379 23.09 -5.84 8.34
CA THR A 379 24.42 -5.26 8.13
C THR A 379 25.52 -6.27 8.49
N ASN A 380 25.39 -6.98 9.61
CA ASN A 380 26.34 -8.02 10.01
C ASN A 380 26.38 -9.16 8.98
N ALA A 381 25.21 -9.59 8.49
CA ALA A 381 25.15 -10.65 7.50
C ALA A 381 25.71 -10.22 6.14
N ALA A 382 25.47 -8.97 5.73
CA ALA A 382 26.08 -8.39 4.52
C ALA A 382 27.61 -8.28 4.64
N GLN A 383 28.13 -7.96 5.84
CA GLN A 383 29.56 -7.94 6.10
C GLN A 383 30.16 -9.35 5.98
N SER A 384 29.50 -10.37 6.53
CA SER A 384 29.93 -11.77 6.38
C SER A 384 29.99 -12.22 4.91
N VAL A 385 29.02 -11.81 4.08
CA VAL A 385 29.07 -12.06 2.62
C VAL A 385 30.23 -11.30 1.97
N GLY A 386 30.48 -10.06 2.37
CA GLY A 386 31.61 -9.26 1.88
C GLY A 386 32.96 -9.91 2.21
N ASP A 387 33.13 -10.39 3.43
CA ASP A 387 34.34 -11.09 3.88
C ASP A 387 34.54 -12.41 3.12
N ALA A 388 33.45 -13.16 2.87
CA ALA A 388 33.50 -14.37 2.06
C ALA A 388 33.89 -14.07 0.60
N VAL A 389 33.35 -13.02 -0.03
CA VAL A 389 33.74 -12.64 -1.41
C VAL A 389 35.19 -12.18 -1.48
N ALA A 390 35.69 -11.50 -0.43
CA ALA A 390 37.09 -11.10 -0.37
C ALA A 390 38.03 -12.32 -0.32
N SER A 391 37.70 -13.36 0.44
CA SER A 391 38.50 -14.59 0.48
C SER A 391 38.53 -15.32 -0.86
N ILE A 392 37.43 -15.35 -1.61
CA ILE A 392 37.38 -15.91 -2.98
C ILE A 392 38.39 -15.21 -3.89
N GLY A 393 38.45 -13.88 -3.80
CA GLY A 393 39.38 -13.08 -4.60
C GLY A 393 40.84 -13.41 -4.30
N GLU A 394 41.17 -13.73 -3.05
CA GLU A 394 42.52 -14.14 -2.64
C GLU A 394 42.83 -15.58 -3.07
N ASP A 395 41.90 -16.51 -2.86
CA ASP A 395 42.06 -17.93 -3.19
C ASP A 395 42.23 -18.14 -4.70
N VAL A 396 41.35 -17.55 -5.53
CA VAL A 396 41.43 -17.61 -7.00
C VAL A 396 42.73 -17.01 -7.49
N ARG A 397 43.18 -15.89 -6.91
CA ARG A 397 44.46 -15.27 -7.30
C ARG A 397 45.64 -16.18 -7.00
N SER A 398 45.64 -16.85 -5.85
CA SER A 398 46.72 -17.75 -5.46
C SER A 398 46.80 -18.99 -6.37
N VAL A 399 45.65 -19.56 -6.76
CA VAL A 399 45.57 -20.70 -7.69
C VAL A 399 46.07 -20.28 -9.07
N VAL A 400 45.59 -19.15 -9.58
CA VAL A 400 46.03 -18.62 -10.89
C VAL A 400 47.52 -18.31 -10.92
N GLU A 401 48.08 -17.72 -9.86
CA GLU A 401 49.53 -17.46 -9.78
C GLU A 401 50.34 -18.76 -9.79
N LYS A 402 49.90 -19.78 -9.03
CA LYS A 402 50.55 -21.10 -8.96
C LYS A 402 50.50 -21.84 -10.30
N ASP A 403 49.37 -21.79 -10.99
CA ASP A 403 49.17 -22.56 -12.22
C ASP A 403 49.82 -21.89 -13.44
N LEU A 404 49.88 -20.55 -13.47
CA LEU A 404 50.68 -19.81 -14.45
C LEU A 404 52.16 -20.21 -14.38
N GLU A 405 52.72 -20.39 -13.18
CA GLU A 405 54.08 -20.91 -13.04
C GLU A 405 54.23 -22.33 -13.63
N GLY A 406 53.20 -23.17 -13.52
CA GLY A 406 53.15 -24.50 -14.15
C GLY A 406 53.16 -24.43 -15.68
N VAL A 407 52.35 -23.55 -16.28
CA VAL A 407 52.29 -23.33 -17.73
C VAL A 407 53.64 -22.82 -18.27
N TYR A 408 54.28 -21.86 -17.59
CA TYR A 408 55.59 -21.36 -18.01
C TYR A 408 56.69 -22.43 -17.94
N ARG A 409 56.62 -23.34 -16.97
CA ARG A 409 57.54 -24.50 -16.92
C ARG A 409 57.29 -25.46 -18.07
N ALA A 410 56.04 -25.88 -18.29
CA ALA A 410 55.71 -26.81 -19.38
C ALA A 410 56.10 -26.25 -20.76
N MET A 411 55.86 -24.96 -20.99
CA MET A 411 56.27 -24.29 -22.23
C MET A 411 57.80 -24.19 -22.36
N GLY A 412 58.52 -23.94 -21.26
CA GLY A 412 59.98 -23.91 -21.24
C GLY A 412 60.59 -25.28 -21.54
N ASP A 413 60.13 -26.32 -20.84
CA ASP A 413 60.59 -27.70 -21.02
C ASP A 413 60.33 -28.18 -22.47
N ALA A 414 59.15 -27.87 -23.03
CA ALA A 414 58.81 -28.24 -24.40
C ALA A 414 59.64 -27.48 -25.45
N MET A 415 59.94 -26.20 -25.23
CA MET A 415 60.82 -25.42 -26.12
C MET A 415 62.27 -25.90 -26.07
N ASP A 416 62.78 -26.28 -24.91
CA ASP A 416 64.13 -26.85 -24.78
C ASP A 416 64.27 -28.16 -25.57
N ASP A 417 63.25 -29.01 -25.56
CA ASP A 417 63.19 -30.25 -26.37
C ASP A 417 63.15 -29.97 -27.89
N VAL A 418 62.45 -28.93 -28.33
CA VAL A 418 62.46 -28.51 -29.75
C VAL A 418 63.84 -28.00 -30.15
N VAL A 419 64.47 -27.18 -29.30
CA VAL A 419 65.82 -26.64 -29.56
C VAL A 419 66.84 -27.76 -29.65
N GLY A 420 66.77 -28.76 -28.77
CA GLY A 420 67.63 -29.94 -28.81
C GLY A 420 67.50 -30.71 -30.13
N ARG A 421 66.26 -31.00 -30.57
CA ARG A 421 66.01 -31.75 -31.82
C ARG A 421 66.39 -30.97 -33.07
N VAL A 422 66.14 -29.67 -33.10
CA VAL A 422 66.61 -28.80 -34.20
C VAL A 422 68.14 -28.76 -34.25
N GLN A 423 68.81 -28.72 -33.09
CA GLN A 423 70.27 -28.75 -33.03
C GLN A 423 70.82 -30.08 -33.57
N ASP A 424 70.24 -31.21 -33.18
CA ASP A 424 70.65 -32.55 -33.66
C ASP A 424 70.53 -32.68 -35.19
N VAL A 425 69.41 -32.22 -35.78
CA VAL A 425 69.20 -32.28 -37.24
C VAL A 425 70.13 -31.35 -38.00
N VAL A 426 70.36 -30.13 -37.48
CA VAL A 426 71.31 -29.19 -38.09
C VAL A 426 72.73 -29.76 -38.05
N GLU A 427 73.12 -30.43 -36.96
CA GLU A 427 74.44 -31.06 -36.85
C GLU A 427 74.60 -32.23 -37.83
N GLU A 428 73.58 -33.09 -37.99
CA GLU A 428 73.55 -34.18 -38.96
C GLU A 428 73.67 -33.66 -40.41
N ASP A 429 72.92 -32.63 -40.77
CA ASP A 429 72.97 -32.08 -42.13
C ASP A 429 74.27 -31.32 -42.42
N LEU A 430 74.82 -30.60 -41.44
CA LEU A 430 76.12 -29.94 -41.58
C LEU A 430 77.25 -30.97 -41.78
N GLN A 431 77.14 -32.13 -41.13
CA GLN A 431 78.05 -33.24 -41.37
C GLN A 431 77.92 -33.75 -42.81
N GLY A 432 76.70 -33.92 -43.31
CA GLY A 432 76.45 -34.28 -44.72
C GLY A 432 76.99 -33.26 -45.73
N VAL A 433 76.91 -31.96 -45.42
CA VAL A 433 77.53 -30.89 -46.21
C VAL A 433 79.06 -30.98 -46.15
N GLY A 434 79.63 -31.28 -44.98
CA GLY A 434 81.06 -31.53 -44.81
C GLY A 434 81.57 -32.68 -45.67
N GLU A 435 80.85 -33.80 -45.69
CA GLU A 435 81.17 -34.96 -46.54
C GLU A 435 81.07 -34.63 -48.04
N ALA A 436 80.05 -33.86 -48.44
CA ALA A 436 79.88 -33.39 -49.82
C ALA A 436 81.00 -32.43 -50.25
N LEU A 437 81.43 -31.54 -49.35
CA LEU A 437 82.55 -30.62 -49.57
C LEU A 437 83.89 -31.36 -49.68
N ASP A 438 84.11 -32.36 -48.85
CA ASP A 438 85.29 -33.24 -48.92
C ASP A 438 85.34 -34.00 -50.26
N GLY A 439 84.18 -34.47 -50.74
CA GLY A 439 84.02 -35.04 -52.08
C GLY A 439 84.38 -34.03 -53.18
N MET A 440 83.87 -32.80 -53.08
CA MET A 440 84.18 -31.72 -54.03
C MET A 440 85.66 -31.35 -54.04
N GLN A 441 86.31 -31.28 -52.88
CA GLN A 441 87.74 -31.00 -52.76
C GLN A 441 88.59 -32.10 -53.41
N LYS A 442 88.20 -33.37 -53.26
CA LYS A 442 88.85 -34.51 -53.94
C LYS A 442 88.66 -34.43 -55.46
N SER A 443 87.46 -34.09 -55.94
CA SER A 443 87.19 -33.91 -57.38
C SER A 443 87.96 -32.72 -57.99
N LEU A 444 88.24 -31.66 -57.21
CA LEU A 444 89.05 -30.52 -57.66
C LEU A 444 90.55 -30.86 -57.86
N GLN A 445 91.03 -31.95 -57.26
CA GLN A 445 92.41 -32.43 -57.42
C GLN A 445 92.56 -33.43 -58.61
N GLY A 446 91.46 -33.87 -59.22
CA GLY A 446 91.45 -34.71 -60.43
C GLY A 446 91.25 -33.89 -61.71
N GLU A 447 91.99 -34.20 -62.77
CA GLU A 447 91.85 -33.53 -64.07
C GLU A 447 90.53 -33.90 -64.78
N GLY A 448 89.57 -32.94 -64.81
CA GLY A 448 88.56 -32.85 -65.87
C GLY A 448 87.11 -33.19 -65.51
N TYR A 449 86.22 -32.21 -65.72
CA TYR A 449 84.75 -32.27 -65.89
C TYR A 449 83.80 -32.68 -64.73
N GLU A 450 84.26 -33.16 -63.57
CA GLU A 450 83.34 -33.55 -62.47
C GLU A 450 82.94 -32.43 -61.48
N ILE A 451 83.48 -31.22 -61.64
CA ILE A 451 83.27 -30.10 -60.70
C ILE A 451 81.79 -29.70 -60.61
N LEU A 452 81.05 -29.81 -61.72
CA LEU A 452 79.65 -29.40 -61.79
C LEU A 452 78.72 -30.33 -61.00
N ASP A 453 79.02 -31.63 -60.99
CA ASP A 453 78.26 -32.63 -60.22
C ASP A 453 78.55 -32.51 -58.73
N ALA A 454 79.80 -32.23 -58.35
CA ALA A 454 80.17 -32.01 -56.95
C ALA A 454 79.51 -30.75 -56.36
N VAL A 455 79.52 -29.63 -57.09
CA VAL A 455 78.81 -28.40 -56.68
C VAL A 455 77.30 -28.64 -56.59
N THR A 456 76.74 -29.45 -57.48
CA THR A 456 75.31 -29.80 -57.46
C THR A 456 74.96 -30.63 -56.21
N ASN A 457 75.84 -31.55 -55.78
CA ASN A 457 75.63 -32.34 -54.57
C ASN A 457 75.71 -31.51 -53.29
N VAL A 458 76.68 -30.58 -53.20
CA VAL A 458 76.75 -29.61 -52.08
C VAL A 458 75.50 -28.73 -52.07
N THR A 459 75.06 -28.22 -53.22
CA THR A 459 73.85 -27.39 -53.31
C THR A 459 72.60 -28.15 -52.87
N LYS A 460 72.47 -29.43 -53.26
CA LYS A 460 71.37 -30.30 -52.81
C LYS A 460 71.41 -30.54 -51.30
N ALA A 461 72.58 -30.82 -50.73
CA ALA A 461 72.74 -31.00 -49.29
C ALA A 461 72.39 -29.73 -48.51
N VAL A 462 72.90 -28.57 -48.95
CA VAL A 462 72.58 -27.27 -48.33
C VAL A 462 71.09 -26.92 -48.47
N SER A 463 70.44 -27.31 -49.57
CA SER A 463 69.00 -27.06 -49.76
C SER A 463 68.08 -27.95 -48.92
N LYS A 464 68.61 -29.03 -48.33
CA LYS A 464 67.84 -29.91 -47.44
C LYS A 464 67.77 -29.39 -46.00
N ILE A 465 68.82 -28.72 -45.52
CA ILE A 465 68.86 -28.13 -44.16
C ILE A 465 67.58 -27.35 -43.80
N PRO A 466 67.08 -26.41 -44.63
CA PRO A 466 65.87 -25.67 -44.28
C PRO A 466 64.60 -26.52 -44.29
N GLN A 467 64.56 -27.59 -45.09
CA GLN A 467 63.40 -28.48 -45.21
C GLN A 467 63.31 -29.43 -44.02
N ASP A 468 64.44 -29.97 -43.56
CA ASP A 468 64.50 -30.89 -42.44
C ASP A 468 64.26 -30.14 -41.10
N VAL A 469 64.82 -28.93 -40.96
CA VAL A 469 64.47 -28.03 -39.83
C VAL A 469 62.99 -27.66 -39.85
N GLN A 470 62.42 -27.33 -41.01
CA GLN A 470 60.98 -27.01 -41.10
C GLN A 470 60.11 -28.20 -40.66
N LYS A 471 60.48 -29.43 -41.05
CA LYS A 471 59.72 -30.63 -40.73
C LYS A 471 59.73 -30.95 -39.23
N VAL A 472 60.89 -30.84 -38.58
CA VAL A 472 61.01 -31.01 -37.11
C VAL A 472 60.20 -29.94 -36.39
N VAL A 473 60.29 -28.68 -36.82
CA VAL A 473 59.51 -27.59 -36.21
C VAL A 473 58.00 -27.80 -36.40
N GLU A 474 57.54 -28.25 -37.57
CA GLU A 474 56.11 -28.53 -37.80
C GLU A 474 55.59 -29.69 -36.94
N GLU A 475 56.38 -30.75 -36.76
CA GLU A 475 56.03 -31.89 -35.89
C GLU A 475 55.99 -31.45 -34.42
N ASP A 476 56.98 -30.68 -33.96
CA ASP A 476 57.15 -30.35 -32.55
C ASP A 476 56.28 -29.19 -32.06
N VAL A 477 55.88 -28.29 -32.96
CA VAL A 477 54.87 -27.26 -32.65
C VAL A 477 53.55 -27.91 -32.22
N THR A 478 53.22 -29.10 -32.73
CA THR A 478 52.01 -29.81 -32.29
C THR A 478 52.16 -30.36 -30.86
N THR A 479 53.32 -30.92 -30.51
CA THR A 479 53.62 -31.42 -29.15
C THR A 479 53.68 -30.29 -28.12
N VAL A 480 54.26 -29.13 -28.47
CA VAL A 480 54.22 -27.93 -27.61
C VAL A 480 52.76 -27.48 -27.41
N GLY A 481 51.95 -27.53 -28.47
CA GLY A 481 50.52 -27.22 -28.41
C GLY A 481 49.76 -28.13 -27.43
N GLU A 482 49.93 -29.44 -27.55
CA GLU A 482 49.29 -30.44 -26.68
C GLU A 482 49.71 -30.26 -25.21
N SER A 483 51.01 -30.05 -24.93
CA SER A 483 51.48 -29.88 -23.55
C SER A 483 50.98 -28.58 -22.90
N VAL A 484 50.83 -27.51 -23.68
CA VAL A 484 50.24 -26.24 -23.20
C VAL A 484 48.73 -26.37 -23.01
N GLU A 485 48.03 -27.11 -23.90
CA GLU A 485 46.60 -27.41 -23.78
C GLU A 485 46.30 -28.23 -22.52
N ASP A 486 47.07 -29.28 -22.23
CA ASP A 486 46.94 -30.08 -21.01
C ASP A 486 47.16 -29.26 -19.73
N ALA A 487 48.15 -28.36 -19.74
CA ALA A 487 48.43 -27.46 -18.62
C ALA A 487 47.33 -26.40 -18.42
N LEU A 488 46.76 -25.89 -19.51
CA LEU A 488 45.61 -24.98 -19.47
C LEU A 488 44.35 -25.68 -18.96
N ASP A 489 44.08 -26.91 -19.39
CA ASP A 489 42.93 -27.70 -18.93
C ASP A 489 43.03 -28.03 -17.43
N ALA A 490 44.23 -28.33 -16.93
CA ALA A 490 44.49 -28.52 -15.51
C ALA A 490 44.19 -27.24 -14.71
N MET A 491 44.69 -26.09 -15.17
CA MET A 491 44.42 -24.78 -14.54
C MET A 491 42.92 -24.45 -14.54
N VAL A 492 42.23 -24.68 -15.66
CA VAL A 492 40.77 -24.44 -15.75
C VAL A 492 40.02 -25.30 -14.74
N ARG A 493 40.43 -26.56 -14.55
CA ARG A 493 39.81 -27.47 -13.59
C ARG A 493 40.02 -27.02 -12.15
N ASP A 494 41.25 -26.64 -11.78
CA ASP A 494 41.58 -26.20 -10.42
C ASP A 494 40.86 -24.88 -10.06
N VAL A 495 40.74 -23.96 -11.02
CA VAL A 495 39.93 -22.74 -10.87
C VAL A 495 38.44 -23.06 -10.72
N GLN A 496 37.91 -24.02 -11.50
CA GLN A 496 36.50 -24.43 -11.39
C GLN A 496 36.20 -25.06 -10.02
N ASP A 497 37.05 -25.96 -9.54
CA ASP A 497 36.87 -26.65 -8.26
C ASP A 497 36.93 -25.65 -7.09
N SER A 498 37.88 -24.70 -7.12
CA SER A 498 37.99 -23.62 -6.12
C SER A 498 36.75 -22.72 -6.11
N VAL A 499 36.25 -22.30 -7.28
CA VAL A 499 35.06 -21.45 -7.38
C VAL A 499 33.80 -22.19 -6.91
N GLU A 500 33.67 -23.50 -7.17
CA GLU A 500 32.52 -24.28 -6.71
C GLU A 500 32.47 -24.41 -5.18
N GLU A 501 33.61 -24.65 -4.53
CA GLU A 501 33.69 -24.73 -3.07
C GLU A 501 33.26 -23.42 -2.41
N ASP A 502 33.70 -22.31 -2.97
CA ASP A 502 33.40 -20.99 -2.43
C ASP A 502 31.97 -20.52 -2.70
N LEU A 503 31.39 -20.88 -3.86
CA LEU A 503 29.97 -20.66 -4.13
C LEU A 503 29.08 -21.41 -3.12
N LYS A 504 29.49 -22.58 -2.63
CA LYS A 504 28.78 -23.30 -1.57
C LYS A 504 28.83 -22.55 -0.24
N LYS A 505 29.95 -21.91 0.11
CA LYS A 505 30.05 -21.06 1.32
C LYS A 505 29.11 -19.86 1.24
N ILE A 506 29.05 -19.20 0.08
CA ILE A 506 28.12 -18.08 -0.17
C ILE A 506 26.66 -18.55 -0.04
N ASP A 507 26.28 -19.71 -0.59
CA ASP A 507 24.91 -20.23 -0.50
C ASP A 507 24.47 -20.45 0.96
N VAL A 508 25.38 -20.91 1.83
CA VAL A 508 25.12 -21.04 3.27
C VAL A 508 24.88 -19.67 3.92
N SER A 509 25.74 -18.68 3.68
CA SER A 509 25.57 -17.32 4.23
C SER A 509 24.31 -16.63 3.71
N VAL A 510 23.93 -16.85 2.44
CA VAL A 510 22.69 -16.30 1.86
C VAL A 510 21.46 -16.94 2.48
N LYS A 511 21.49 -18.25 2.78
CA LYS A 511 20.40 -18.92 3.50
C LYS A 511 20.20 -18.35 4.90
N GLU A 512 21.28 -18.10 5.63
CA GLU A 512 21.23 -17.47 6.96
C GLU A 512 20.60 -16.05 6.90
N VAL A 513 21.00 -15.24 5.91
CA VAL A 513 20.37 -13.92 5.66
C VAL A 513 18.87 -14.07 5.39
N ASN A 514 18.49 -15.06 4.57
CA ASN A 514 17.10 -15.27 4.17
C ASN A 514 16.24 -15.76 5.35
N GLU A 515 16.78 -16.59 6.24
CA GLU A 515 16.09 -17.00 7.47
C GLU A 515 15.81 -15.79 8.37
N VAL A 516 16.82 -14.96 8.62
CA VAL A 516 16.69 -13.70 9.39
C VAL A 516 15.65 -12.74 8.78
N LEU A 517 15.61 -12.63 7.44
CA LEU A 517 14.65 -11.77 6.74
C LEU A 517 13.23 -12.34 6.73
N SER A 518 13.10 -13.66 6.69
CA SER A 518 11.80 -14.34 6.70
C SER A 518 11.07 -14.20 8.03
N GLY A 519 11.76 -13.73 9.09
CA GLY A 519 11.17 -13.44 10.39
C GLY A 519 10.59 -14.69 11.06
N LYS A 520 11.20 -15.85 10.81
CA LYS A 520 10.85 -17.14 11.43
C LYS A 520 11.45 -17.31 12.82
N ASP A 521 11.96 -16.25 13.43
CA ASP A 521 12.46 -16.25 14.80
C ASP A 521 11.27 -16.40 15.77
N ASP A 522 11.00 -17.65 16.18
CA ASP A 522 10.61 -18.07 17.53
C ASP A 522 9.57 -17.23 18.32
N GLU A 523 8.41 -16.91 17.73
CA GLU A 523 7.27 -16.38 18.52
C GLU A 523 6.52 -17.46 19.33
N ASP A 524 6.97 -18.73 19.33
CA ASP A 524 6.25 -19.86 19.98
C ASP A 524 6.89 -20.40 21.29
N GLU A 525 8.01 -19.86 21.78
CA GLU A 525 8.51 -20.18 23.14
C GLU A 525 8.07 -19.09 24.15
N ALA A 526 6.78 -19.00 24.39
CA ALA A 526 6.28 -18.35 25.60
C ALA A 526 6.60 -19.26 26.80
N GLU A 527 7.69 -18.97 27.50
CA GLU A 527 7.96 -19.52 28.83
C GLU A 527 6.74 -19.30 29.74
N GLU A 528 6.11 -20.39 30.11
CA GLU A 528 5.17 -20.50 31.20
C GLU A 528 5.92 -20.16 32.50
N ILE A 529 5.92 -18.89 32.87
CA ILE A 529 6.45 -18.44 34.18
C ILE A 529 5.43 -18.89 35.23
N ASP A 530 5.67 -20.06 35.83
CA ASP A 530 5.06 -20.47 37.09
C ASP A 530 5.42 -19.45 38.17
N VAL A 531 4.49 -18.53 38.45
CA VAL A 531 4.59 -17.62 39.60
C VAL A 531 4.27 -18.43 40.86
N ASP A 532 5.33 -18.91 41.49
CA ASP A 532 5.30 -19.57 42.78
C ASP A 532 4.79 -18.58 43.86
N GLU A 533 3.52 -18.74 44.25
CA GLU A 533 2.87 -18.03 45.36
C GLU A 533 3.60 -18.32 46.68
N LYS A 534 4.49 -17.41 47.09
CA LYS A 534 4.97 -17.37 48.47
C LYS A 534 3.90 -16.77 49.39
N LYS A 535 3.25 -17.67 50.12
CA LYS A 535 2.62 -17.39 51.43
C LYS A 535 3.53 -16.51 52.31
N THR A 536 3.00 -15.38 52.73
CA THR A 536 3.25 -14.80 54.07
C THR A 536 2.01 -14.09 54.56
#